data_AF-A0A8J3P5K9-F1
#
_entry.id   AF-A0A8J3P5K9-F1
#
_cell.length_a   1.000
_cell.length_b   1.000
_cell.length_c   1.000
_cell.angle_alpha   90.00
_cell.angle_beta   90.00
_cell.angle_gamma   90.00
#
_symmetry.space_group_name_H-M   'P 1'
#
loop_
_entity.id
_entity.type
_entity.pdbx_description
1 polymer ?
#
loop_
_entity_poly.entity_id
_entity_poly.type
_entity_poly.pdbx_seq_one_letter_code
_entity_poly.pdbx_strand_id
1 'polypeptide(L)' 'MAKTLVDIDEEALALAMAELGTSTKAETVNRALREIAQRRQVRAARFMKVALLTADRLAETDVEQAAWR' A
#
# COMPACT_ATOMS: atom_id res chain seq x y z
N MET A 1 22.48 -2.44 4.45
CA MET A 1 21.32 -2.15 5.33
C MET A 1 21.85 -1.61 6.64
N ALA A 2 21.17 -0.63 7.24
CA ALA A 2 21.47 -0.18 8.60
C ALA A 2 20.96 -1.23 9.61
N LYS A 3 21.65 -1.37 10.74
CA LYS A 3 21.18 -2.22 11.84
C LYS A 3 20.31 -1.37 12.77
N THR A 4 19.12 -1.87 13.06
CA THR A 4 18.18 -1.24 13.98
C THR A 4 17.80 -2.27 15.02
N LEU A 5 17.90 -1.93 16.30
CA LEU A 5 17.39 -2.74 17.40
C LEU A 5 15.90 -2.43 17.57
N VAL A 6 15.06 -3.44 17.47
CA VAL A 6 13.61 -3.34 17.66
C VAL A 6 13.11 -4.56 18.40
N ASP A 7 12.18 -4.35 19.32
CA ASP A 7 11.42 -5.43 19.92
C ASP A 7 10.34 -5.89 18.94
N ILE A 8 10.19 -7.20 18.79
CA ILE A 8 9.27 -7.81 17.84
C ILE A 8 8.44 -8.84 18.60
N ASP A 9 7.14 -8.86 18.33
CA ASP A 9 6.24 -9.93 18.75
C ASP A 9 6.64 -11.23 18.04
N GLU A 10 7.12 -12.21 18.81
CA GLU A 10 7.66 -13.46 18.28
C GLU A 10 6.57 -14.36 17.66
N GLU A 11 5.33 -14.30 18.15
CA GLU A 11 4.21 -15.06 17.60
C GLU A 11 3.81 -14.49 16.24
N ALA A 12 3.67 -13.16 16.16
CA ALA A 12 3.40 -12.49 14.90
C ALA A 12 4.52 -12.72 13.88
N LEU A 13 5.79 -12.73 14.33
CA LEU A 13 6.94 -13.01 13.48
C LEU A 13 6.91 -14.44 12.93
N ALA A 14 6.57 -15.43 13.76
CA ALA A 14 6.46 -16.83 13.32
C ALA A 14 5.35 -17.01 12.26
N LEU A 15 4.19 -16.38 12.47
CA LEU A 15 3.11 -16.39 11.47
C LEU A 15 3.54 -15.74 10.16
N ALA A 16 4.21 -14.58 10.23
CA ALA A 16 4.74 -13.91 9.04
C ALA A 16 5.81 -14.75 8.34
N MET A 17 6.66 -15.47 9.09
CA MET A 17 7.66 -16.38 8.53
C MET A 17 7.01 -17.52 7.75
N ALA A 18 5.95 -18.13 8.30
CA ALA A 18 5.20 -19.19 7.66
C ALA A 18 4.49 -18.69 6.39
N GLU A 19 3.79 -17.57 6.48
CA GLU A 19 3.06 -16.96 5.35
C GLU A 19 4.01 -16.55 4.21
N LEU A 20 5.15 -15.95 4.56
CA LEU A 20 6.13 -15.49 3.57
C LEU A 20 7.06 -16.62 3.10
N GLY A 21 7.07 -17.78 3.76
CA GLY A 21 7.99 -18.88 3.48
C GLY A 21 9.46 -18.52 3.68
N THR A 22 9.75 -17.65 4.65
CA THR A 22 11.11 -17.16 4.92
C THR A 22 11.79 -17.94 6.03
N SER A 23 13.11 -18.08 5.94
CA SER A 23 13.89 -18.91 6.87
C SER A 23 14.54 -18.11 8.01
N THR A 24 14.64 -16.79 7.86
CA THR A 24 15.29 -15.92 8.86
C THR A 24 14.42 -14.72 9.21
N LYS A 25 14.44 -14.31 10.49
CA LYS A 25 13.72 -13.13 10.99
C LYS A 25 14.01 -11.87 10.18
N ALA A 26 15.28 -11.64 9.85
CA ALA A 26 15.70 -10.48 9.08
C ALA A 26 15.13 -10.50 7.65
N GLU A 27 15.08 -11.66 7.01
CA GLU A 27 14.46 -11.83 5.70
C GLU A 27 12.96 -11.53 5.77
N THR A 28 12.26 -12.07 6.77
CA THR A 28 10.83 -11.83 7.01
C THR A 28 10.51 -10.36 7.17
N VAL A 29 11.24 -9.67 8.05
CA VAL A 29 11.02 -8.24 8.31
C VAL A 29 11.26 -7.42 7.04
N ASN A 30 12.37 -7.66 6.34
CA ASN A 30 12.67 -6.92 5.11
C ASN A 30 11.65 -7.19 4.00
N ARG A 31 11.19 -8.43 3.86
CA ARG A 31 10.18 -8.80 2.86
C ARG A 31 8.81 -8.20 3.20
N ALA A 32 8.37 -8.29 4.45
CA ALA A 32 7.13 -7.68 4.91
C ALA A 32 7.11 -6.16 4.68
N LEU A 33 8.21 -5.46 5.01
CA LEU A 33 8.33 -4.02 4.78
C LEU A 33 8.23 -3.66 3.29
N ARG A 34 8.88 -4.44 2.41
CA ARG A 34 8.79 -4.24 0.95
C ARG A 34 7.38 -4.46 0.44
N GLU A 35 6.70 -5.52 0.90
CA GLU A 35 5.32 -5.78 0.48
C GLU A 35 4.36 -4.66 0.89
N ILE A 36 4.48 -4.15 2.12
CA ILE A 36 3.65 -3.02 2.58
C ILE A 36 3.95 -1.75 1.78
N ALA A 37 5.23 -1.45 1.51
CA ALA A 37 5.62 -0.32 0.68
C ALA A 37 5.06 -0.43 -0.74
N GLN A 38 5.16 -1.62 -1.35
CA GLN A 38 4.60 -1.89 -2.68
C GLN A 38 3.07 -1.75 -2.68
N ARG A 39 2.38 -2.32 -1.67
CA ARG A 39 0.92 -2.18 -1.52
C ARG A 39 0.53 -0.69 -1.41
N ARG A 40 1.30 0.13 -0.70
CA ARG A 40 1.06 1.59 -0.63
C ARG A 40 1.23 2.25 -1.98
N GLN A 41 2.29 1.94 -2.73
CA GLN A 41 2.54 2.50 -4.05
C GLN A 41 1.42 2.13 -5.04
N VAL A 42 1.00 0.87 -5.06
CA VAL A 42 -0.11 0.40 -5.91
C VAL A 42 -1.41 1.11 -5.56
N ARG A 43 -1.73 1.27 -4.26
CA ARG A 43 -2.93 2.02 -3.84
C ARG A 43 -2.88 3.48 -4.29
N ALA A 44 -1.74 4.14 -4.11
CA ALA A 44 -1.56 5.53 -4.54
C ALA A 44 -1.70 5.68 -6.06
N ALA A 45 -1.07 4.80 -6.83
CA ALA A 45 -1.19 4.81 -8.29
C ALA A 45 -2.63 4.57 -8.75
N ARG A 46 -3.36 3.64 -8.12
CA ARG A 46 -4.78 3.39 -8.40
C ARG A 46 -5.63 4.62 -8.10
N PHE A 47 -5.41 5.26 -6.96
CA PHE A 47 -6.11 6.49 -6.60
C PHE A 47 -5.86 7.60 -7.64
N MET A 48 -4.61 7.84 -8.00
CA MET A 48 -4.25 8.84 -9.01
C MET A 48 -4.89 8.57 -10.37
N LYS A 49 -4.96 7.30 -10.79
CA LYS A 49 -5.64 6.91 -12.03
C LYS A 49 -7.13 7.27 -11.98
N VAL A 50 -7.82 6.97 -10.87
CA VAL A 50 -9.23 7.34 -10.71
C VAL A 50 -9.39 8.86 -10.71
N ALA A 51 -8.54 9.58 -9.98
CA ALA A 51 -8.58 11.03 -9.90
C ALA A 51 -8.42 11.68 -11.29
N LEU A 52 -7.46 11.23 -12.10
CA LEU A 52 -7.24 11.75 -13.46
C LEU A 52 -8.42 11.48 -14.40
N LEU A 53 -8.93 10.24 -14.43
CA LEU A 53 -10.09 9.89 -15.27
C LEU A 53 -11.36 10.65 -14.86
N THR A 54 -11.49 10.95 -13.57
CA THR A 54 -12.66 11.67 -13.03
C THR A 54 -12.54 13.17 -13.26
N ALA A 55 -11.33 13.73 -13.15
CA ALA A 55 -11.06 15.14 -13.40
C ALA A 55 -11.38 15.54 -14.85
N ASP A 56 -11.02 14.70 -15.81
CA ASP A 56 -11.31 14.93 -17.24
C ASP A 56 -12.83 15.00 -17.48
N ARG A 57 -13.58 14.04 -16.94
CA ARG A 57 -15.04 14.01 -17.02
C ARG A 57 -15.71 15.18 -16.29
N LEU A 58 -15.18 15.59 -15.14
CA LEU A 58 -15.71 16.75 -14.40
C LEU A 58 -15.43 18.06 -15.12
N ALA A 59 -14.30 18.20 -15.80
CA ALA A 59 -13.95 19.41 -16.55
C ALA A 59 -14.91 19.66 -17.72
N GLU A 60 -15.46 18.60 -18.31
CA GLU A 60 -16.44 18.68 -19.40
C GLU A 60 -17.89 18.82 -18.90
N THR A 61 -18.14 18.63 -17.60
CA THR A 61 -19.49 18.66 -17.02
C THR A 61 -19.74 20.00 -16.34
N ASP A 62 -20.80 20.71 -16.73
CA ASP A 62 -21.33 21.83 -15.93
C ASP A 62 -22.00 21.27 -14.66
N VAL A 63 -21.18 21.06 -13.64
CA VAL A 63 -21.56 20.48 -12.35
C VAL A 63 -22.64 21.29 -11.62
N GLU A 64 -22.70 22.61 -11.83
CA GLU A 64 -23.74 23.48 -11.22
C GLU A 64 -25.11 23.19 -11.84
N GLN A 65 -25.20 23.03 -13.16
CA GLN A 65 -26.48 22.73 -13.83
C GLN A 65 -26.90 21.25 -13.79
N ALA A 66 -25.93 20.32 -13.74
CA ALA A 66 -26.18 18.89 -13.88
C ALA A 66 -26.40 18.17 -12.54
N ALA A 67 -25.83 18.66 -11.42
CA ALA A 67 -25.87 17.95 -10.14
C ALA A 67 -27.13 18.20 -9.30
N TRP A 68 -27.90 19.25 -9.60
CA TRP A 68 -29.04 19.70 -8.76
C TRP A 68 -30.38 19.77 -9.49
N ARG A 69 -30.57 18.97 -10.55
CA ARG A 69 -31.90 18.67 -11.10
C ARG A 69 -32.43 17.38 -10.50
#